data_AF-X1PZ14-F1
#
_entry.id   AF-X1PZ14-F1
#
_cell.length_a   1.000
_cell.length_b   1.000
_cell.length_c   1.000
_cell.angle_alpha   90.00
_cell.angle_beta   90.00
_cell.angle_gamma   90.00
#
_symmetry.space_group_name_H-M   'P 1'
#
loop_
_entity.id
_entity.type
_entity.pdbx_description
1 polymer ?
#
loop_
_entity_poly.entity_id
_entity_poly.type
_entity_poly.pdbx_seq_one_letter_code
_entity_poly.pdbx_strand_id
1 'polypeptide(L)'
;MAEGFLSFPIKLLTKSKKFRAKGKAKTNESTPGVYEHIIARTLFFDEVFTQALKESIPQIVFLGAGYDSRGIRFKHLNNSTQIIELDMAATQNRKIKCLKKNKIKIPEYLTFTTIDFNNQSLESALTSAGYQKGKRTLFIWEGVCMYLEAQSVRDTLTFMLHYL
;
A
#
# COMPACT_ATOMS: atom_id res chain seq x y z
N MET A 1 -11.74 9.90 2.59
CA MET A 1 -11.22 8.52 2.71
C MET A 1 -10.34 8.35 3.96
N ALA A 2 -9.23 9.09 4.06
CA ALA A 2 -8.26 8.94 5.17
C ALA A 2 -8.84 9.16 6.59
N GLU A 3 -9.78 10.10 6.76
CA GLU A 3 -10.41 10.35 8.07
C GLU A 3 -11.15 9.14 8.65
N GLY A 4 -11.54 8.17 7.82
CA GLY A 4 -12.23 6.94 8.23
C GLY A 4 -11.33 5.96 8.99
N PHE A 5 -10.01 6.20 8.99
CA PHE A 5 -8.99 5.39 9.66
C PHE A 5 -8.53 5.99 11.00
N LEU A 6 -8.96 7.23 11.28
CA LEU A 6 -8.65 7.94 12.52
C LEU A 6 -9.71 7.68 13.59
N SER A 7 -9.29 7.69 14.86
CA SER A 7 -10.22 7.70 15.98
C SER A 7 -11.00 9.02 16.00
N PHE A 8 -12.19 9.02 16.63
CA PHE A 8 -13.04 10.20 16.71
C PHE A 8 -12.32 11.45 17.28
N PRO A 9 -11.54 11.36 18.37
CA PRO A 9 -10.83 12.52 18.90
C PRO A 9 -9.81 13.08 17.91
N ILE A 10 -9.03 12.21 17.25
CA ILE A 10 -8.01 12.63 16.28
C ILE A 10 -8.67 13.27 15.06
N LYS A 11 -9.79 12.71 14.59
CA LYS A 11 -10.55 13.26 13.46
C LYS A 11 -11.05 14.68 13.72
N LEU A 12 -11.50 14.99 14.93
CA LEU A 12 -11.94 16.34 15.28
C LEU A 12 -10.76 17.32 15.27
N LEU A 13 -9.61 16.89 15.83
CA LEU A 13 -8.40 17.70 15.92
C LEU A 13 -7.82 18.02 14.53
N THR A 14 -7.80 17.07 13.60
CA THR A 14 -7.23 17.26 12.26
C THR A 14 -8.02 18.23 11.37
N LYS A 15 -9.29 18.53 11.69
CA LYS A 15 -10.07 19.56 10.99
C LYS A 15 -9.56 20.98 11.25
N SER A 16 -8.90 21.21 12.39
CA SER A 16 -8.35 22.52 12.74
C SER A 16 -7.03 22.78 12.01
N LYS A 17 -6.96 23.88 11.24
CA LYS A 17 -5.71 24.34 10.60
C LYS A 17 -4.60 24.58 11.62
N LYS A 18 -4.93 25.17 12.77
CA LYS A 18 -3.98 25.44 13.86
C LYS A 18 -3.39 24.15 14.42
N PHE A 19 -4.23 23.15 14.65
CA PHE A 19 -3.76 21.86 15.19
C PHE A 19 -2.90 21.10 14.19
N ARG A 20 -3.26 21.13 12.90
CA ARG A 20 -2.43 20.56 11.83
C ARG A 20 -1.05 21.23 11.75
N ALA A 21 -0.99 22.56 11.81
CA ALA A 21 0.27 23.31 11.79
C ALA A 21 1.14 22.97 13.00
N LYS A 22 0.55 22.91 14.20
CA LYS A 22 1.26 22.53 15.43
C LYS A 22 1.79 21.09 15.36
N GLY A 23 0.99 20.17 14.82
CA GLY A 23 1.41 18.79 14.58
C GLY A 23 2.62 18.71 13.65
N LYS A 24 2.58 19.42 12.51
CA LYS A 24 3.71 19.50 11.58
C LYS A 24 4.97 20.06 12.26
N ALA A 25 4.86 21.16 12.98
CA ALA A 25 5.99 21.77 13.68
C ALA A 25 6.65 20.77 14.67
N LYS A 26 5.84 20.10 15.49
CA LYS A 26 6.33 19.09 16.43
C LYS A 26 7.03 17.91 15.74
N THR A 27 6.46 17.43 14.63
CA THR A 27 7.08 16.37 13.83
C THR A 27 8.44 16.82 13.27
N ASN A 28 8.55 18.05 12.80
CA ASN A 28 9.80 18.60 12.28
C ASN A 28 10.87 18.80 13.37
N GLU A 29 10.49 19.06 14.62
CA GLU A 29 11.43 19.12 15.74
C GLU A 29 12.02 17.74 16.07
N SER A 30 11.19 16.70 16.11
CA SER A 30 11.63 15.34 16.50
C SER A 30 12.29 14.56 15.35
N THR A 31 11.85 14.81 14.12
CA THR A 31 12.37 14.12 12.93
C THR A 31 12.37 15.09 11.75
N PRO A 32 13.38 15.99 11.69
CA PRO A 32 13.47 17.00 10.65
C PRO A 32 13.33 16.39 9.24
N GLY A 33 12.44 16.96 8.42
CA GLY A 33 12.23 16.57 7.02
C GLY A 33 11.35 15.34 6.79
N VAL A 34 10.87 14.63 7.83
CA VAL A 34 10.02 13.45 7.63
C VAL A 34 8.70 13.79 6.95
N TYR A 35 8.11 14.96 7.25
CA TYR A 35 6.84 15.36 6.65
C TYR A 35 6.99 15.57 5.14
N GLU A 36 8.02 16.29 4.72
CA GLU A 36 8.38 16.53 3.33
C GLU A 36 8.76 15.21 2.63
N HIS A 37 9.52 14.33 3.29
CA HIS A 37 9.88 13.01 2.78
C HIS A 37 8.63 12.17 2.47
N ILE A 38 7.65 12.11 3.38
CA ILE A 38 6.41 11.34 3.17
C ILE A 38 5.62 11.90 1.97
N ILE A 39 5.57 13.22 1.81
CA ILE A 39 4.92 13.85 0.64
C ILE A 39 5.64 13.44 -0.64
N ALA A 40 6.96 13.65 -0.71
CA ALA A 40 7.75 13.35 -1.90
C ALA A 40 7.69 11.86 -2.26
N ARG A 41 7.82 10.97 -1.27
CA ARG A 41 7.69 9.52 -1.45
C ARG A 41 6.31 9.13 -1.97
N THR A 42 5.25 9.71 -1.39
CA THR A 42 3.89 9.43 -1.85
C THR A 42 3.68 9.86 -3.30
N LEU A 43 4.16 11.05 -3.67
CA LEU A 43 4.07 11.58 -5.03
C LEU A 43 4.83 10.72 -6.03
N PHE A 44 6.06 10.31 -5.71
CA PHE A 44 6.85 9.43 -6.56
C PHE A 44 6.12 8.11 -6.87
N PHE A 45 5.63 7.41 -5.84
CA PHE A 45 4.91 6.15 -6.04
C PHE A 45 3.52 6.36 -6.69
N ASP A 46 2.88 7.52 -6.49
CA ASP A 46 1.65 7.88 -7.21
C ASP A 46 1.91 8.01 -8.72
N GLU A 47 3.00 8.66 -9.11
CA GLU A 47 3.39 8.79 -10.52
C GLU A 47 3.67 7.42 -11.14
N VAL A 48 4.48 6.58 -10.48
CA VAL A 48 4.78 5.21 -10.94
C VAL A 48 3.49 4.38 -11.08
N PHE A 49 2.64 4.41 -10.05
CA PHE A 49 1.38 3.65 -10.05
C PHE A 49 0.41 4.11 -11.14
N THR A 50 0.20 5.42 -11.28
CA THR A 50 -0.72 5.96 -12.28
C THR A 50 -0.21 5.78 -13.70
N GLN A 51 1.11 5.83 -13.91
CA GLN A 51 1.71 5.52 -15.20
C GLN A 51 1.50 4.05 -15.57
N ALA A 52 1.69 3.12 -14.64
CA ALA A 52 1.41 1.69 -14.86
C ALA A 52 -0.06 1.41 -15.24
N LEU A 53 -1.01 2.12 -14.62
CA LEU A 53 -2.43 2.03 -15.01
C LEU A 53 -2.67 2.57 -16.42
N LYS A 54 -2.07 3.71 -16.78
CA LYS A 54 -2.19 4.28 -18.13
C LYS A 54 -1.60 3.36 -19.21
N GLU A 55 -0.50 2.69 -18.89
CA GLU A 55 0.12 1.67 -19.75
C GLU A 55 -0.66 0.34 -19.76
N SER A 56 -1.74 0.22 -18.97
CA SER A 56 -2.52 -1.00 -18.82
C SER A 56 -1.66 -2.21 -18.46
N ILE A 57 -0.68 -2.03 -17.55
CA ILE A 57 0.11 -3.15 -17.03
C ILE A 57 -0.85 -4.20 -16.45
N PRO A 58 -0.72 -5.49 -16.78
CA PRO A 58 -1.70 -6.50 -16.38
C PRO A 58 -1.89 -6.63 -14.87
N GLN A 59 -0.81 -6.47 -14.09
CA GLN A 59 -0.81 -6.70 -12.64
C GLN A 59 0.04 -5.68 -11.88
N ILE A 60 -0.46 -5.25 -10.72
CA ILE A 60 0.30 -4.46 -9.73
C ILE A 60 0.24 -5.19 -8.39
N VAL A 61 1.39 -5.38 -7.76
CA VAL A 61 1.53 -6.04 -6.48
C VAL A 61 2.10 -5.06 -5.45
N PHE A 62 1.37 -4.83 -4.36
CA PHE A 62 1.86 -4.07 -3.21
C PHE A 62 2.34 -5.04 -2.13
N LEU A 63 3.63 -4.97 -1.82
CA LEU A 63 4.27 -5.76 -0.77
C LEU A 63 4.30 -4.93 0.50
N GLY A 64 3.56 -5.34 1.53
CA GLY A 64 3.37 -4.54 2.75
C GLY A 64 2.55 -3.29 2.49
N ALA A 65 1.35 -3.45 1.92
CA ALA A 65 0.50 -2.36 1.45
C ALA A 65 0.05 -1.39 2.56
N GLY A 66 0.06 -1.82 3.82
CA GLY A 66 -0.37 -1.05 4.97
C GLY A 66 -1.72 -0.40 4.75
N TYR A 67 -1.77 0.93 4.91
CA TYR A 67 -2.96 1.75 4.64
C TYR A 67 -2.92 2.45 3.28
N ASP A 68 -2.12 1.96 2.33
CA ASP A 68 -2.14 2.46 0.95
C ASP A 68 -3.59 2.44 0.42
N SER A 69 -3.96 3.47 -0.31
CA SER A 69 -5.30 3.60 -0.89
C SER A 69 -5.28 3.71 -2.40
N ARG A 70 -4.12 3.58 -3.07
CA ARG A 70 -3.96 3.80 -4.52
C ARG A 70 -4.93 2.97 -5.35
N GLY A 71 -5.07 1.67 -5.04
CA GLY A 71 -6.03 0.78 -5.72
C GLY A 71 -7.50 1.23 -5.64
N ILE A 72 -7.84 2.10 -4.66
CA ILE A 72 -9.19 2.65 -4.48
C ILE A 72 -9.26 4.11 -4.95
N ARG A 73 -8.24 4.92 -4.63
CA ARG A 73 -8.15 6.36 -4.89
C ARG A 73 -8.07 6.66 -6.38
N PHE A 74 -7.35 5.84 -7.12
CA PHE A 74 -7.16 5.97 -8.57
C PHE A 74 -8.03 5.01 -9.39
N LYS A 75 -9.12 4.49 -8.80
CA LYS A 75 -10.00 3.52 -9.48
C LYS A 75 -10.53 3.96 -10.85
N HIS A 76 -10.65 5.26 -11.06
CA HIS A 76 -11.16 5.85 -12.31
C HIS A 76 -10.13 5.78 -13.45
N LEU A 77 -8.86 5.52 -13.15
CA LEU A 77 -7.79 5.33 -14.13
C LEU A 77 -7.59 3.86 -14.49
N ASN A 78 -8.14 2.93 -13.71
CA ASN A 78 -7.92 1.51 -13.94
C ASN A 78 -8.92 0.98 -14.98
N ASN A 79 -8.40 0.45 -16.09
CA ASN A 79 -9.19 -0.17 -17.14
C ASN A 79 -9.28 -1.70 -16.96
N SER A 80 -8.15 -2.36 -16.71
CA SER A 80 -8.06 -3.83 -16.70
C SER A 80 -6.94 -4.39 -15.82
N THR A 81 -6.25 -3.56 -15.04
CA THR A 81 -5.12 -3.98 -14.21
C THR A 81 -5.62 -4.67 -12.94
N GLN A 82 -5.19 -5.91 -12.71
CA GLN A 82 -5.38 -6.59 -11.43
C GLN A 82 -4.43 -5.98 -10.39
N ILE A 83 -4.93 -5.74 -9.18
CA ILE A 83 -4.13 -5.20 -8.08
C ILE A 83 -4.21 -6.17 -6.92
N ILE A 84 -3.05 -6.62 -6.44
CA ILE A 84 -2.94 -7.51 -5.28
C ILE A 84 -2.19 -6.77 -4.19
N GLU A 85 -2.80 -6.66 -3.01
CA GLU A 85 -2.15 -6.12 -1.83
C GLU A 85 -1.86 -7.23 -0.83
N LEU A 86 -0.60 -7.31 -0.39
CA LEU A 86 -0.18 -8.18 0.70
C LEU A 86 0.19 -7.36 1.94
N ASP A 87 -0.24 -7.80 3.12
CA ASP A 87 0.21 -7.28 4.41
C ASP A 87 -0.03 -8.31 5.53
N MET A 88 0.43 -8.01 6.74
CA MET A 88 0.10 -8.77 7.94
C MET A 88 -1.42 -8.80 8.15
N ALA A 89 -1.93 -9.95 8.59
CA ALA A 89 -3.36 -10.18 8.80
C ALA A 89 -4.01 -9.09 9.68
N ALA A 90 -3.34 -8.66 10.74
CA ALA A 90 -3.84 -7.61 11.63
C ALA A 90 -4.10 -6.28 10.90
N THR A 91 -3.13 -5.82 10.10
CA THR A 91 -3.22 -4.57 9.33
C THR A 91 -4.26 -4.69 8.22
N GLN A 92 -4.20 -5.77 7.43
CA GLN A 92 -5.09 -6.00 6.30
C GLN A 92 -6.56 -6.06 6.73
N ASN A 93 -6.84 -6.84 7.79
CA ASN A 93 -8.19 -6.98 8.33
C ASN A 93 -8.73 -5.65 8.89
N ARG A 94 -7.88 -4.87 9.57
CA ARG A 94 -8.26 -3.55 10.05
C ARG A 94 -8.59 -2.60 8.90
N LYS A 95 -7.78 -2.60 7.83
CA LYS A 95 -8.04 -1.78 6.64
C LYS A 95 -9.38 -2.15 5.99
N ILE A 96 -9.62 -3.43 5.74
CA ILE A 96 -10.88 -3.92 5.15
C ILE A 96 -12.08 -3.52 6.02
N LYS A 97 -11.97 -3.68 7.35
CA LYS A 97 -13.01 -3.26 8.30
C LYS A 97 -13.29 -1.76 8.22
N CYS A 98 -12.25 -0.93 8.12
CA CYS A 98 -12.38 0.51 7.93
C CYS A 98 -13.07 0.85 6.60
N LEU A 99 -12.71 0.20 5.49
CA LEU A 99 -13.35 0.41 4.18
C LEU A 99 -14.85 0.08 4.24
N LYS A 100 -15.20 -1.09 4.80
CA LYS A 100 -16.59 -1.51 5.00
C LYS A 100 -17.38 -0.53 5.87
N LYS A 101 -16.83 -0.14 7.03
CA LYS A 101 -17.46 0.82 7.95
C LYS A 101 -17.77 2.16 7.27
N ASN A 102 -16.89 2.61 6.38
CA ASN A 102 -17.05 3.87 5.64
C ASN A 102 -17.80 3.72 4.31
N LYS A 103 -18.42 2.54 4.06
CA LYS A 103 -19.18 2.25 2.83
C LYS A 103 -18.36 2.47 1.55
N ILE A 104 -17.05 2.25 1.61
CA ILE A 104 -16.17 2.33 0.45
C ILE A 104 -16.24 0.99 -0.28
N LYS A 105 -16.79 0.98 -1.50
CA LYS A 105 -16.83 -0.21 -2.36
C LYS A 105 -15.40 -0.60 -2.75
N ILE A 106 -15.05 -1.85 -2.47
CA ILE A 106 -13.82 -2.48 -2.95
C ILE A 106 -14.06 -2.90 -4.41
N PRO A 107 -13.25 -2.43 -5.36
CA PRO A 107 -13.34 -2.84 -6.77
C PRO A 107 -13.00 -4.32 -6.95
N GLU A 108 -13.58 -4.98 -7.95
CA GLU A 108 -13.36 -6.42 -8.21
C GLU A 108 -11.92 -6.75 -8.63
N TYR A 109 -11.21 -5.79 -9.24
CA TYR A 109 -9.81 -5.94 -9.61
C TYR A 109 -8.85 -5.89 -8.41
N LEU A 110 -9.31 -5.50 -7.21
CA LEU A 110 -8.48 -5.30 -6.02
C LEU A 110 -8.63 -6.48 -5.06
N THR A 111 -7.61 -7.33 -5.01
CA THR A 111 -7.52 -8.47 -4.10
C THR A 111 -6.65 -8.12 -2.91
N PHE A 112 -7.15 -8.43 -1.71
CA PHE A 112 -6.36 -8.37 -0.48
C PHE A 112 -5.97 -9.78 -0.06
N THR A 113 -4.69 -10.01 0.19
CA THR A 113 -4.17 -11.26 0.75
C THR A 113 -3.28 -10.96 1.95
N THR A 114 -3.07 -11.94 2.81
CA THR A 114 -2.25 -11.79 4.00
C THR A 114 -0.93 -12.49 3.84
N ILE A 115 0.16 -11.88 4.32
CA ILE A 115 1.48 -12.50 4.36
C ILE A 115 2.27 -12.03 5.58
N ASP A 116 2.98 -12.97 6.20
CA ASP A 116 4.16 -12.71 7.03
C ASP A 116 5.41 -13.04 6.21
N PHE A 117 6.11 -12.01 5.73
CA PHE A 117 7.28 -12.15 4.86
C PHE A 117 8.43 -12.96 5.49
N ASN A 118 8.52 -13.01 6.81
CA ASN A 118 9.60 -13.75 7.48
C ASN A 118 9.28 -15.25 7.57
N ASN A 119 8.00 -15.62 7.54
CA ASN A 119 7.55 -16.98 7.87
C ASN A 119 6.77 -17.67 6.74
N GLN A 120 6.45 -16.97 5.65
CA GLN A 120 5.57 -17.48 4.60
C GLN A 120 6.14 -17.23 3.20
N SER A 121 5.81 -18.13 2.27
CA SER A 121 6.20 -18.01 0.86
C SER A 121 5.38 -16.93 0.15
N LEU A 122 6.07 -15.95 -0.44
CA LEU A 122 5.47 -14.93 -1.29
C LEU A 122 4.75 -15.53 -2.51
N GLU A 123 5.36 -16.53 -3.14
CA GLU A 123 4.79 -17.21 -4.30
C GLU A 123 3.45 -17.88 -3.97
N SER A 124 3.39 -18.59 -2.84
CA SER A 124 2.16 -19.25 -2.40
C SER A 124 1.05 -18.23 -2.14
N ALA A 125 1.35 -17.17 -1.38
CA ALA A 125 0.40 -16.11 -1.07
C ALA A 125 -0.14 -15.40 -2.32
N LEU A 126 0.74 -15.12 -3.29
CA LEU A 126 0.36 -14.48 -4.55
C LEU A 126 -0.45 -15.42 -5.45
N THR A 127 -0.05 -16.67 -5.58
CA THR A 127 -0.77 -17.67 -6.38
C THR A 127 -2.20 -17.84 -5.86
N SER A 128 -2.38 -17.97 -4.54
CA SER A 128 -3.71 -18.04 -3.92
C SER A 128 -4.53 -16.75 -4.10
N ALA A 129 -3.87 -15.60 -4.25
CA ALA A 129 -4.53 -14.32 -4.52
C ALA A 129 -4.85 -14.10 -6.02
N GLY A 130 -4.57 -15.08 -6.88
CA GLY A 130 -4.83 -15.03 -8.31
C GLY A 130 -3.75 -14.30 -9.12
N TYR A 131 -2.52 -14.21 -8.60
CA TYR A 131 -1.37 -13.74 -9.36
C TYR A 131 -1.10 -14.68 -10.55
N GLN A 132 -0.84 -14.08 -11.71
CA GLN A 132 -0.63 -14.79 -12.96
C GLN A 132 0.85 -14.72 -13.36
N LYS A 133 1.55 -15.85 -13.28
CA LYS A 133 2.95 -15.97 -13.69
C LYS A 133 3.12 -15.65 -15.18
N GLY A 134 4.22 -14.99 -15.53
CA GLY A 134 4.57 -14.65 -16.92
C GLY A 134 3.85 -13.43 -17.49
N LYS A 135 2.98 -12.77 -16.72
CA LYS A 135 2.46 -11.45 -17.08
C LYS A 135 3.35 -10.36 -16.49
N ARG A 136 3.55 -9.29 -17.26
CA ARG A 136 4.24 -8.08 -16.80
C ARG A 136 3.59 -7.57 -15.51
N THR A 137 4.42 -7.39 -14.48
CA THR A 137 3.97 -6.99 -13.15
C THR A 137 4.77 -5.79 -12.67
N LEU A 138 4.09 -4.79 -12.11
CA LEU A 138 4.72 -3.77 -11.29
C LEU A 138 4.67 -4.18 -9.83
N PHE A 139 5.83 -4.34 -9.19
CA PHE A 139 5.93 -4.50 -7.74
C PHE A 139 6.18 -3.15 -7.07
N ILE A 140 5.39 -2.83 -6.04
CA ILE A 140 5.57 -1.66 -5.18
C ILE A 140 5.91 -2.17 -3.78
N TRP A 141 7.12 -1.87 -3.31
CA TRP A 141 7.64 -2.28 -2.01
C TRP A 141 8.05 -1.05 -1.17
N GLU A 142 7.06 -0.22 -0.86
CA GLU A 142 7.26 1.08 -0.23
C GLU A 142 7.39 0.94 1.30
N GLY A 143 8.57 1.22 1.85
CA GLY A 143 8.74 1.38 3.30
C GLY A 143 8.59 0.08 4.10
N VAL A 144 9.11 -1.03 3.58
CA VAL A 144 8.94 -2.37 4.19
C VAL A 144 10.26 -3.07 4.46
N CYS A 145 11.24 -3.00 3.56
CA CYS A 145 12.47 -3.79 3.64
C CYS A 145 13.27 -3.60 4.94
N MET A 146 13.19 -2.43 5.58
CA MET A 146 13.85 -2.12 6.85
C MET A 146 13.26 -2.85 8.07
N TYR A 147 12.11 -3.53 7.91
CA TYR A 147 11.43 -4.28 8.97
C TYR A 147 11.55 -5.80 8.82
N LEU A 148 12.19 -6.26 7.74
CA LEU A 148 12.29 -7.68 7.41
C LEU A 148 13.67 -8.23 7.73
N GLU A 149 13.73 -9.54 7.92
CA GLU A 149 15.02 -10.22 7.96
C GLU A 149 15.73 -10.12 6.61
N ALA A 150 17.05 -10.03 6.63
CA ALA A 150 17.85 -9.89 5.42
C ALA A 150 17.62 -11.05 4.43
N GLN A 151 17.32 -12.26 4.94
CA GLN A 151 17.00 -13.40 4.10
C GLN A 151 15.66 -13.23 3.39
N SER A 152 14.62 -12.81 4.10
CA SER A 152 13.30 -12.52 3.53
C SER A 152 13.36 -11.44 2.46
N VAL A 153 14.25 -10.45 2.63
CA VAL A 153 14.50 -9.44 1.58
C VAL A 153 15.08 -10.10 0.32
N ARG A 154 16.10 -10.95 0.48
CA ARG A 154 16.72 -11.68 -0.65
C ARG A 154 15.74 -12.61 -1.35
N ASP A 155 14.92 -13.33 -0.60
CA ASP A 155 13.95 -14.27 -1.15
C ASP A 155 12.88 -13.53 -1.95
N THR A 156 12.40 -12.39 -1.44
CA THR A 156 11.45 -11.51 -2.13
C THR A 156 12.04 -10.96 -3.45
N LEU A 157 13.29 -10.49 -3.44
CA LEU A 157 13.95 -10.01 -4.66
C LEU A 157 14.20 -11.15 -5.66
N THR A 158 14.60 -12.32 -5.18
CA THR A 158 14.78 -13.52 -6.02
C THR A 158 13.49 -13.92 -6.70
N PHE A 159 12.37 -13.89 -5.98
CA PHE A 159 11.05 -14.10 -6.55
C PHE A 159 10.74 -13.09 -7.65
N MET A 160 10.98 -11.79 -7.43
CA MET A 160 10.72 -10.78 -8.48
C MET A 160 11.55 -11.03 -9.74
N LEU A 161 12.82 -11.43 -9.60
CA LEU A 161 13.71 -11.69 -10.74
C LEU A 161 13.28 -12.89 -11.58
N HIS A 162 12.77 -13.95 -10.94
CA HIS A 162 12.36 -15.18 -11.63
C HIS A 162 10.93 -15.16 -12.20
N TYR A 163 10.15 -14.13 -11.86
CA TYR A 163 8.72 -14.03 -12.20
C TYR A 163 8.39 -12.77 -13.03
N LEU A 164 9.43 -12.13 -13.60
CA LEU A 164 9.35 -11.27 -14.80
C LEU A 164 9.25 -12.14 -16.07
#